data_AF-A0A813EBC2-F1
#
_entry.id   AF-A0A813EBC2-F1
#
_cell.length_a   1.000
_cell.length_b   1.000
_cell.length_c   1.000
_cell.angle_alpha   90.00
_cell.angle_beta   90.00
_cell.angle_gamma   90.00
#
_symmetry.space_group_name_H-M   'P 1'
#
loop_
_entity.id
_entity.type
_entity.pdbx_description
1 polymer ?
#
loop_
_entity_poly.entity_id
_entity_poly.type
_entity_poly.pdbx_seq_one_letter_code
_entity_poly.pdbx_strand_id
1 'polypeptide(L)'
;VQCLPRTVSPHLPPAAVRGALPAVCSSPSSQNATRAPAPRLTAAAVASASYVVARGCRLIRRRSKGTGNSRGASLRAAVASTQAAESTRDQVVLLGDSVLDNFYWLEDPKQHLRVQLEEELRASRNQKIKALACVNLAVDQMTTFDFIERKAAQNPWEPFAAARKLVGFEDPQDEEYVVGKDGSIRSVKNLKRLKAVRWAVLSLGGNDVYLNSQVQTSLLTSLLPPFKQKRVEVAEAFGQRLRKAVAELRKAAPEAALVLVIPYQPHKDFSLLLGAPINAEGERIAGDFTGDIPRNLERQNLSDLVTPMIKEILATAREVGCAVVDLSRTLDPECEEHYGTGEIGRVNALGAPWSGAEPSNLSSGFIAKLLVHAIDAGPSPVVYRGVPRREGSGWSLLVKEENNDFILAEDYRFGGTGRKAEEVSSESNVLWFGIGI
;
A
#
# COMPACT_ATOMS: atom_id res chain seq x y z
N VAL A 1 40.69 -34.97 29.28
CA VAL A 1 41.71 -34.91 28.20
C VAL A 1 42.09 -33.45 28.02
N GLN A 2 43.16 -33.04 28.70
CA GLN A 2 43.80 -31.73 28.57
C GLN A 2 44.88 -31.83 27.48
N CYS A 3 45.08 -30.77 26.69
CA CYS A 3 46.40 -30.21 26.41
C CYS A 3 46.28 -28.83 25.74
N LEU A 4 47.04 -27.90 26.30
CA LEU A 4 47.23 -26.48 25.97
C LEU A 4 48.19 -26.26 24.77
N PRO A 5 48.38 -25.00 24.30
CA PRO A 5 48.87 -24.67 22.96
C PRO A 5 50.38 -24.40 22.89
N ARG A 6 50.90 -24.21 21.66
CA ARG A 6 52.22 -23.63 21.40
C ARG A 6 52.13 -22.44 20.46
N THR A 7 52.54 -21.28 20.98
CA THR A 7 52.99 -20.09 20.25
C THR A 7 54.46 -20.22 19.86
N VAL A 8 54.85 -19.83 18.63
CA VAL A 8 56.16 -19.25 18.31
C VAL A 8 56.01 -18.29 17.10
N SER A 9 56.40 -17.04 17.30
CA SER A 9 56.91 -16.05 16.31
C SER A 9 58.38 -15.79 16.68
N PRO A 10 59.24 -15.02 15.96
CA PRO A 10 59.06 -14.22 14.72
C PRO A 10 60.22 -14.36 13.69
N HIS A 11 60.13 -13.70 12.51
CA HIS A 11 61.19 -12.85 11.91
C HIS A 11 60.74 -12.21 10.57
N LEU A 12 60.84 -10.88 10.49
CA LEU A 12 60.84 -9.99 9.31
C LEU A 12 62.28 -9.93 8.70
N PRO A 13 62.61 -9.29 7.52
CA PRO A 13 62.01 -8.05 6.98
C PRO A 13 62.08 -7.93 5.41
N PRO A 14 62.17 -6.75 4.72
CA PRO A 14 61.29 -6.40 3.60
C PRO A 14 62.03 -6.14 2.26
N ALA A 15 61.29 -5.91 1.17
CA ALA A 15 61.86 -5.34 -0.06
C ALA A 15 60.97 -4.21 -0.60
N ALA A 16 61.57 -3.03 -0.71
CA ALA A 16 61.06 -1.84 -1.38
C ALA A 16 61.66 -1.77 -2.80
N VAL A 17 60.88 -1.30 -3.79
CA VAL A 17 61.44 -0.73 -5.02
C VAL A 17 60.70 0.56 -5.38
N ARG A 18 61.50 1.61 -5.52
CA ARG A 18 61.19 2.97 -5.98
C ARG A 18 61.06 3.01 -7.50
N GLY A 19 60.24 3.93 -8.01
CA GLY A 19 60.32 4.44 -9.38
C GLY A 19 59.81 5.88 -9.42
N ALA A 20 60.64 6.81 -9.89
CA ALA A 20 60.47 8.25 -9.80
C ALA A 20 59.87 8.90 -11.07
N LEU A 21 59.08 9.96 -10.84
CA LEU A 21 58.95 11.28 -11.51
C LEU A 21 59.61 11.54 -12.89
N PRO A 22 59.02 12.44 -13.74
CA PRO A 22 59.20 13.88 -13.53
C PRO A 22 57.96 14.78 -13.70
N ALA A 23 58.05 15.91 -13.02
CA ALA A 23 57.19 17.08 -13.13
C ALA A 23 57.56 17.95 -14.34
N VAL A 24 56.56 18.65 -14.90
CA VAL A 24 56.76 19.85 -15.73
C VAL A 24 55.74 20.90 -15.28
N CYS A 25 56.24 22.07 -14.89
CA CYS A 25 55.47 23.28 -14.59
C CYS A 25 55.26 24.11 -15.86
N SER A 26 54.05 24.63 -16.10
CA SER A 26 53.79 26.04 -16.50
C SER A 26 52.28 26.34 -16.58
N SER A 27 51.85 27.42 -15.92
CA SER A 27 50.55 28.11 -16.09
C SER A 27 50.70 29.21 -17.17
N PRO A 28 49.70 30.09 -17.44
CA PRO A 28 48.25 29.95 -17.56
C PRO A 28 47.72 30.51 -18.92
N SER A 29 46.54 30.09 -19.39
CA SER A 29 45.77 30.91 -20.35
C SER A 29 44.29 30.57 -20.38
N SER A 30 43.52 31.64 -20.53
CA SER A 30 42.07 31.77 -20.54
C SER A 30 41.39 31.20 -21.80
N GLN A 31 40.05 31.10 -21.70
CA GLN A 31 39.03 31.14 -22.75
C GLN A 31 38.26 29.83 -23.07
N ASN A 32 36.93 30.02 -23.10
CA ASN A 32 35.88 29.25 -23.77
C ASN A 32 35.34 27.98 -23.10
N ALA A 33 34.50 28.20 -22.09
CA ALA A 33 33.47 27.24 -21.67
C ALA A 33 32.39 27.13 -22.75
N THR A 34 32.46 26.08 -23.56
CA THR A 34 31.38 25.62 -24.43
C THR A 34 30.37 24.85 -23.58
N ARG A 35 29.09 25.24 -23.69
CA ARG A 35 27.94 24.58 -23.06
C ARG A 35 27.89 23.09 -23.46
N ALA A 36 28.07 22.19 -22.48
CA ALA A 36 27.66 20.80 -22.64
C ALA A 36 26.13 20.71 -22.59
N PRO A 37 25.47 19.94 -23.49
CA PRO A 37 24.04 19.71 -23.41
C PRO A 37 23.72 18.78 -22.23
N ALA A 38 22.70 19.14 -21.46
CA ALA A 38 22.16 18.30 -20.38
C ALA A 38 21.69 16.94 -20.94
N PRO A 39 21.86 15.83 -20.19
CA PRO A 39 21.42 14.53 -20.63
C PRO A 39 19.89 14.48 -20.68
N ARG A 40 19.35 14.16 -21.86
CA ARG A 40 17.94 13.82 -22.05
C ARG A 40 17.68 12.45 -21.42
N LEU A 41 17.13 12.43 -20.21
CA LEU A 41 16.49 11.23 -19.65
C LEU A 41 15.19 10.96 -20.42
N THR A 42 15.23 9.97 -21.31
CA THR A 42 14.11 9.57 -22.18
C THR A 42 13.10 8.68 -21.46
N ALA A 43 11.83 8.86 -21.83
CA ALA A 43 10.59 8.29 -21.30
C ALA A 43 10.41 6.76 -21.39
N ALA A 44 11.48 5.97 -21.33
CA ALA A 44 11.44 4.51 -21.51
C ALA A 44 10.98 3.72 -20.27
N ALA A 45 10.99 4.33 -19.08
CA ALA A 45 10.70 3.65 -17.81
C ALA A 45 9.19 3.38 -17.54
N VAL A 46 8.29 4.20 -18.08
CA VAL A 46 6.85 4.17 -17.74
C VAL A 46 6.10 2.97 -18.40
N ALA A 47 6.73 2.28 -19.36
CA ALA A 47 6.09 1.16 -20.06
C ALA A 47 6.08 -0.17 -19.28
N SER A 48 6.92 -0.32 -18.25
CA SER A 48 7.18 -1.62 -17.61
C SER A 48 6.07 -2.09 -16.66
N ALA A 49 5.45 -1.17 -15.89
CA ALA A 49 4.38 -1.52 -14.94
C ALA A 49 3.09 -1.97 -15.64
N SER A 50 2.74 -1.33 -16.76
CA SER A 50 1.59 -1.72 -17.60
C SER A 50 1.80 -3.08 -18.29
N TYR A 51 3.05 -3.45 -18.55
CA TYR A 51 3.41 -4.68 -19.26
C TYR A 51 3.18 -5.95 -18.43
N VAL A 52 3.49 -5.93 -17.12
CA VAL A 52 3.31 -7.07 -16.22
C VAL A 52 1.81 -7.42 -16.07
N VAL A 53 0.95 -6.42 -15.85
CA VAL A 53 -0.51 -6.60 -15.80
C VAL A 53 -1.05 -7.08 -17.15
N ALA A 54 -0.60 -6.51 -18.27
CA ALA A 54 -1.06 -6.89 -19.60
C ALA A 54 -0.66 -8.33 -20.01
N ARG A 55 0.47 -8.87 -19.52
CA ARG A 55 0.91 -10.24 -19.83
C ARG A 55 0.19 -11.28 -18.96
N GLY A 56 -0.03 -11.01 -17.67
CA GLY A 56 -0.90 -11.82 -16.81
C GLY A 56 -2.31 -11.97 -17.40
N CYS A 57 -2.86 -10.88 -17.94
CA CYS A 57 -4.14 -10.89 -18.64
C CYS A 57 -4.16 -11.78 -19.89
N ARG A 58 -3.05 -11.90 -20.65
CA ARG A 58 -2.97 -12.76 -21.84
C ARG A 58 -2.96 -14.25 -21.48
N LEU A 59 -2.36 -14.63 -20.36
CA LEU A 59 -2.38 -16.00 -19.84
C LEU A 59 -3.80 -16.41 -19.43
N ILE A 60 -4.54 -15.52 -18.77
CA ILE A 60 -5.94 -15.77 -18.36
C ILE A 60 -6.87 -15.89 -19.58
N ARG A 61 -6.64 -15.08 -20.62
CA ARG A 61 -7.51 -15.06 -21.82
C ARG A 61 -7.44 -16.34 -22.66
N ARG A 62 -6.39 -17.16 -22.55
CA ARG A 62 -6.26 -18.42 -23.31
C ARG A 62 -7.16 -19.56 -22.80
N ARG A 63 -7.77 -19.44 -21.61
CA ARG A 63 -8.59 -20.52 -21.01
C ARG A 63 -10.11 -20.35 -21.11
N SER A 64 -10.63 -19.26 -21.69
CA SER A 64 -12.06 -18.98 -21.75
C SER A 64 -12.61 -19.02 -23.18
N LYS A 65 -12.90 -20.23 -23.68
CA LYS A 65 -13.83 -20.47 -24.79
C LYS A 65 -14.84 -21.51 -24.32
N GLY A 66 -15.83 -21.06 -23.54
CA GLY A 66 -16.91 -21.90 -23.02
C GLY A 66 -18.22 -21.12 -22.97
N THR A 67 -19.20 -21.64 -23.68
CA THR A 67 -20.59 -21.17 -23.83
C THR A 67 -21.34 -21.14 -22.49
N GLY A 68 -22.05 -20.05 -22.16
CA GLY A 68 -23.02 -20.07 -21.04
C GLY A 68 -23.52 -18.71 -20.56
N ASN A 69 -24.39 -18.05 -21.33
CA ASN A 69 -24.95 -16.72 -21.01
C ASN A 69 -26.13 -16.73 -20.00
N SER A 70 -26.50 -17.88 -19.43
CA SER A 70 -27.67 -18.02 -18.55
C SER A 70 -27.37 -18.01 -17.03
N ARG A 71 -26.10 -18.20 -16.61
CA ARG A 71 -25.73 -18.19 -15.18
C ARG A 71 -25.64 -16.79 -14.55
N GLY A 72 -25.31 -15.76 -15.33
CA GLY A 72 -25.10 -14.40 -14.81
C GLY A 72 -26.37 -13.69 -14.30
N ALA A 73 -27.56 -14.06 -14.80
CA ALA A 73 -28.82 -13.48 -14.30
C ALA A 73 -29.25 -14.09 -12.96
N SER A 74 -28.98 -15.39 -12.75
CA SER A 74 -29.32 -16.12 -11.51
C SER A 74 -28.42 -15.71 -10.34
N LEU A 75 -27.13 -15.48 -10.59
CA LEU A 75 -26.19 -14.99 -9.58
C LEU A 75 -26.52 -13.58 -9.11
N ARG A 76 -26.92 -12.68 -10.01
CA ARG A 76 -27.34 -11.31 -9.64
C ARG A 76 -28.58 -11.27 -8.76
N ALA A 77 -29.52 -12.20 -8.97
CA ALA A 77 -30.70 -12.33 -8.12
C ALA A 77 -30.34 -12.92 -6.74
N ALA A 78 -29.44 -13.91 -6.70
CA ALA A 78 -28.95 -14.52 -5.46
C ALA A 78 -28.16 -13.52 -4.59
N VAL A 79 -27.24 -12.75 -5.18
CA VAL A 79 -26.50 -11.68 -4.49
C VAL A 79 -27.47 -10.62 -3.96
N ALA A 80 -28.48 -10.23 -4.74
CA ALA A 80 -29.50 -9.29 -4.28
C ALA A 80 -30.37 -9.85 -3.14
N SER A 81 -30.66 -11.16 -3.11
CA SER A 81 -31.44 -11.79 -2.04
C SER A 81 -30.62 -12.06 -0.77
N THR A 82 -29.36 -12.45 -0.88
CA THR A 82 -28.45 -12.61 0.28
C THR A 82 -28.16 -11.24 0.90
N GLN A 83 -27.89 -10.22 0.07
CA GLN A 83 -27.75 -8.83 0.53
C GLN A 83 -29.05 -8.27 1.14
N ALA A 84 -30.23 -8.76 0.73
CA ALA A 84 -31.51 -8.35 1.32
C ALA A 84 -31.78 -9.01 2.68
N ALA A 85 -31.34 -10.25 2.90
CA ALA A 85 -31.49 -10.96 4.18
C ALA A 85 -30.44 -10.52 5.22
N GLU A 86 -29.22 -10.19 4.77
CA GLU A 86 -28.18 -9.59 5.62
C GLU A 86 -28.33 -8.08 5.79
N SER A 87 -29.29 -7.45 5.10
CA SER A 87 -29.52 -5.99 5.07
C SER A 87 -29.99 -5.38 6.38
N THR A 88 -30.13 -6.16 7.44
CA THR A 88 -30.54 -5.69 8.77
C THR A 88 -29.37 -5.56 9.74
N ARG A 89 -28.21 -6.18 9.44
CA ARG A 89 -27.02 -6.04 10.28
C ARG A 89 -26.31 -4.74 9.99
N ASP A 90 -25.80 -4.15 11.05
CA ASP A 90 -24.89 -3.01 10.98
C ASP A 90 -23.62 -3.39 10.21
N GLN A 91 -23.15 -2.52 9.32
CA GLN A 91 -22.10 -2.85 8.35
C GLN A 91 -20.85 -1.97 8.49
N VAL A 92 -19.70 -2.60 8.28
CA VAL A 92 -18.41 -1.97 7.95
C VAL A 92 -18.20 -2.09 6.44
N VAL A 93 -18.03 -0.97 5.75
CA VAL A 93 -17.87 -0.93 4.30
C VAL A 93 -16.46 -0.49 3.94
N LEU A 94 -15.72 -1.34 3.23
CA LEU A 94 -14.39 -1.04 2.71
C LEU A 94 -14.50 -0.35 1.34
N LEU A 95 -13.81 0.77 1.16
CA LEU A 95 -13.85 1.62 -0.04
C LEU A 95 -12.45 2.08 -0.39
N GLY A 96 -12.04 2.00 -1.66
CA GLY A 96 -10.71 2.42 -2.03
C GLY A 96 -10.04 1.50 -3.02
N ASP A 97 -8.76 1.26 -2.81
CA ASP A 97 -7.85 0.55 -3.70
C ASP A 97 -7.42 -0.83 -3.18
N SER A 98 -6.31 -1.34 -3.73
CA SER A 98 -5.73 -2.65 -3.43
C SER A 98 -5.34 -2.85 -1.97
N VAL A 99 -5.17 -1.79 -1.18
CA VAL A 99 -4.96 -1.93 0.27
C VAL A 99 -6.15 -2.65 0.92
N LEU A 100 -7.36 -2.35 0.44
CA LEU A 100 -8.61 -2.90 0.97
C LEU A 100 -9.22 -3.99 0.08
N ASP A 101 -8.80 -4.07 -1.19
CA ASP A 101 -9.12 -5.14 -2.15
C ASP A 101 -7.86 -5.93 -2.54
N ASN A 102 -7.23 -6.58 -1.57
CA ASN A 102 -5.90 -7.15 -1.72
C ASN A 102 -5.85 -8.58 -2.29
N PHE A 103 -6.98 -9.25 -2.50
CA PHE A 103 -7.05 -10.70 -2.82
C PHE A 103 -6.10 -11.12 -3.95
N TYR A 104 -5.92 -10.28 -4.97
CA TYR A 104 -5.13 -10.59 -6.17
C TYR A 104 -3.63 -10.77 -5.85
N TRP A 105 -3.15 -10.14 -4.78
CA TRP A 105 -1.73 -10.03 -4.45
C TRP A 105 -1.29 -10.98 -3.34
N LEU A 106 -2.24 -11.67 -2.70
CA LEU A 106 -1.99 -12.55 -1.58
C LEU A 106 -1.47 -13.91 -2.01
N GLU A 107 -0.72 -14.57 -1.13
CA GLU A 107 -0.34 -15.97 -1.29
C GLU A 107 -1.59 -16.85 -1.30
N ASP A 108 -2.48 -16.64 -0.31
CA ASP A 108 -3.84 -17.19 -0.30
C ASP A 108 -4.87 -16.07 -0.59
N PRO A 109 -5.40 -16.01 -1.82
CA PRO A 109 -6.42 -15.03 -2.19
C PRO A 109 -7.71 -15.11 -1.37
N LYS A 110 -8.03 -16.27 -0.77
CA LYS A 110 -9.24 -16.45 0.06
C LYS A 110 -9.13 -15.75 1.40
N GLN A 111 -7.91 -15.50 1.86
CA GLN A 111 -7.60 -14.81 3.10
C GLN A 111 -7.44 -13.30 2.85
N HIS A 112 -8.33 -12.69 2.08
CA HIS A 112 -8.28 -11.24 1.80
C HIS A 112 -8.86 -10.40 2.95
N LEU A 113 -8.62 -9.09 2.91
CA LEU A 113 -8.88 -8.20 4.05
C LEU A 113 -10.32 -8.29 4.59
N ARG A 114 -11.32 -8.37 3.72
CA ARG A 114 -12.74 -8.52 4.15
C ARG A 114 -12.92 -9.75 5.04
N VAL A 115 -12.43 -10.92 4.61
CA VAL A 115 -12.55 -12.18 5.35
C VAL A 115 -11.84 -12.07 6.69
N GLN A 116 -10.60 -11.59 6.70
CA GLN A 116 -9.83 -11.42 7.93
C GLN A 116 -10.46 -10.39 8.89
N LEU A 117 -11.03 -9.30 8.35
CA LEU A 117 -11.74 -8.32 9.15
C LEU A 117 -13.00 -8.90 9.77
N GLU A 118 -13.76 -9.73 9.05
CA GLU A 118 -14.92 -10.42 9.64
C GLU A 118 -14.54 -11.40 10.74
N GLU A 119 -13.43 -12.12 10.58
CA GLU A 119 -12.91 -13.00 11.61
C GLU A 119 -12.55 -12.22 12.88
N GLU A 120 -11.82 -11.10 12.75
CA GLU A 120 -11.46 -10.23 13.86
C GLU A 120 -12.70 -9.56 14.51
N LEU A 121 -13.69 -9.13 13.72
CA LEU A 121 -14.96 -8.62 14.23
C LEU A 121 -15.68 -9.69 15.07
N ARG A 122 -15.80 -10.93 14.55
CA ARG A 122 -16.44 -12.06 15.25
C ARG A 122 -15.71 -12.47 16.52
N ALA A 123 -14.38 -12.31 16.54
CA ALA A 123 -13.52 -12.58 17.69
C ALA A 123 -13.58 -11.48 18.77
N SER A 124 -14.13 -10.29 18.45
CA SER A 124 -14.25 -9.20 19.40
C SER A 124 -15.08 -9.58 20.64
N ARG A 125 -14.65 -9.07 21.80
CA ARG A 125 -15.36 -9.20 23.07
C ARG A 125 -16.56 -8.25 23.16
N ASN A 126 -16.56 -7.17 22.39
CA ASN A 126 -17.66 -6.21 22.34
C ASN A 126 -18.78 -6.75 21.45
N GLN A 127 -19.95 -7.03 22.05
CA GLN A 127 -21.10 -7.61 21.34
C GLN A 127 -21.60 -6.74 20.18
N LYS A 128 -21.45 -5.41 20.28
CA LYS A 128 -21.85 -4.50 19.19
C LYS A 128 -20.92 -4.65 17.98
N ILE A 129 -19.61 -4.79 18.23
CA ILE A 129 -18.60 -5.00 17.18
C ILE A 129 -18.75 -6.39 16.57
N LYS A 130 -18.96 -7.41 17.40
CA LYS A 130 -19.20 -8.80 16.98
C LYS A 130 -20.39 -8.97 16.05
N ALA A 131 -21.40 -8.10 16.16
CA ALA A 131 -22.59 -8.12 15.33
C ALA A 131 -22.41 -7.44 13.95
N LEU A 132 -21.29 -6.76 13.72
CA LEU A 132 -21.02 -6.08 12.45
C LEU A 132 -20.74 -7.09 11.33
N ALA A 133 -21.27 -6.81 10.14
CA ALA A 133 -20.90 -7.49 8.90
C ALA A 133 -19.88 -6.64 8.10
N CYS A 134 -19.06 -7.27 7.25
CA CYS A 134 -18.14 -6.55 6.38
C CYS A 134 -18.55 -6.65 4.92
N VAL A 135 -18.64 -5.50 4.24
CA VAL A 135 -18.90 -5.40 2.81
C VAL A 135 -17.70 -4.77 2.12
N ASN A 136 -17.17 -5.41 1.08
CA ASN A 136 -16.07 -4.85 0.31
C ASN A 136 -16.56 -4.18 -0.99
N LEU A 137 -16.44 -2.86 -1.05
CA LEU A 137 -16.67 -2.05 -2.26
C LEU A 137 -15.36 -1.46 -2.83
N ALA A 138 -14.21 -1.77 -2.23
CA ALA A 138 -12.91 -1.38 -2.75
C ALA A 138 -12.59 -2.14 -4.05
N VAL A 139 -11.76 -1.53 -4.89
CA VAL A 139 -11.35 -2.09 -6.17
C VAL A 139 -9.91 -1.73 -6.41
N ASP A 140 -9.09 -2.74 -6.70
CA ASP A 140 -7.68 -2.56 -7.05
C ASP A 140 -7.43 -1.41 -8.05
N GLN A 141 -6.33 -0.67 -7.86
CA GLN A 141 -5.90 0.48 -8.67
C GLN A 141 -6.80 1.72 -8.60
N MET A 142 -7.75 1.80 -7.67
CA MET A 142 -8.56 3.02 -7.49
C MET A 142 -7.69 4.23 -7.10
N THR A 143 -8.00 5.40 -7.65
CA THR A 143 -7.33 6.67 -7.33
C THR A 143 -8.34 7.70 -6.85
N THR A 144 -7.88 8.84 -6.33
CA THR A 144 -8.83 9.96 -6.05
C THR A 144 -9.45 10.56 -7.32
N PHE A 145 -8.86 10.33 -8.50
CA PHE A 145 -9.37 10.86 -9.78
C PHE A 145 -10.64 10.14 -10.25
N ASP A 146 -10.77 8.85 -9.95
CA ASP A 146 -11.84 7.98 -10.43
C ASP A 146 -12.67 7.33 -9.32
N PHE A 147 -12.42 7.67 -8.05
CA PHE A 147 -13.18 7.15 -6.89
C PHE A 147 -14.71 7.30 -7.02
N ILE A 148 -15.19 8.46 -7.47
CA ILE A 148 -16.63 8.73 -7.59
C ILE A 148 -17.25 7.88 -8.72
N GLU A 149 -16.56 7.83 -9.86
CA GLU A 149 -16.96 7.07 -11.03
C GLU A 149 -15.73 6.65 -11.82
N ARG A 150 -15.49 5.33 -11.84
CA ARG A 150 -14.41 4.70 -12.60
C ARG A 150 -14.96 4.05 -13.86
N LYS A 151 -14.43 4.46 -15.00
CA LYS A 151 -14.73 3.87 -16.31
C LYS A 151 -13.61 2.90 -16.68
N ALA A 152 -13.99 1.70 -17.10
CA ALA A 152 -13.06 0.66 -17.56
C ALA A 152 -12.06 1.16 -18.62
N ALA A 153 -12.50 2.02 -19.54
CA ALA A 153 -11.66 2.56 -20.61
C ALA A 153 -10.52 3.48 -20.10
N GLN A 154 -10.65 4.05 -18.90
CA GLN A 154 -9.66 4.95 -18.32
C GLN A 154 -8.76 4.23 -17.32
N ASN A 155 -9.35 3.37 -16.50
CA ASN A 155 -8.65 2.57 -15.50
C ASN A 155 -9.32 1.19 -15.44
N PRO A 156 -8.77 0.19 -16.16
CA PRO A 156 -9.41 -1.12 -16.32
C PRO A 156 -9.44 -1.89 -15.00
N TRP A 157 -10.57 -2.50 -14.70
CA TRP A 157 -10.78 -3.32 -13.50
C TRP A 157 -11.14 -4.77 -13.85
N GLU A 158 -11.40 -5.04 -15.14
CA GLU A 158 -11.76 -6.34 -15.66
C GLU A 158 -10.73 -7.45 -15.41
N PRO A 159 -9.40 -7.19 -15.43
CA PRO A 159 -8.42 -8.20 -15.04
C PRO A 159 -8.68 -8.77 -13.64
N PHE A 160 -8.95 -7.90 -12.67
CA PHE A 160 -9.20 -8.29 -11.29
C PHE A 160 -10.57 -8.98 -11.14
N ALA A 161 -11.59 -8.49 -11.86
CA ALA A 161 -12.90 -9.15 -11.89
C ALA A 161 -12.82 -10.57 -12.48
N ALA A 162 -12.00 -10.77 -13.50
CA ALA A 162 -11.75 -12.10 -14.07
C ALA A 162 -11.00 -13.00 -13.09
N ALA A 163 -10.02 -12.45 -12.35
CA ALA A 163 -9.26 -13.18 -11.35
C ALA A 163 -10.13 -13.66 -10.17
N ARG A 164 -11.08 -12.85 -9.68
CA ARG A 164 -12.02 -13.26 -8.60
C ARG A 164 -12.76 -14.55 -8.93
N LYS A 165 -13.17 -14.72 -10.19
CA LYS A 165 -13.87 -15.93 -10.69
C LYS A 165 -13.00 -17.19 -10.69
N LEU A 166 -11.69 -17.04 -10.60
CA LEU A 166 -10.74 -18.17 -10.56
C LEU A 166 -10.46 -18.63 -9.13
N VAL A 167 -10.71 -17.81 -8.11
CA VAL A 167 -10.39 -18.12 -6.71
C VAL A 167 -11.37 -19.14 -6.12
N GLY A 168 -12.64 -19.08 -6.52
CA GLY A 168 -13.71 -19.90 -5.92
C GLY A 168 -13.94 -19.51 -4.46
N PHE A 169 -14.36 -18.27 -4.25
CA PHE A 169 -14.74 -17.74 -2.93
C PHE A 169 -15.98 -18.45 -2.39
N GLU A 170 -16.08 -18.54 -1.07
CA GLU A 170 -17.25 -19.12 -0.41
C GLU A 170 -18.44 -18.14 -0.38
N ASP A 171 -18.14 -16.86 -0.20
CA ASP A 171 -19.14 -15.79 -0.19
C ASP A 171 -19.32 -15.21 -1.60
N PRO A 172 -20.54 -15.22 -2.16
CA PRO A 172 -20.84 -14.62 -3.47
C PRO A 172 -20.46 -13.15 -3.59
N GLN A 173 -20.38 -12.39 -2.49
CA GLN A 173 -19.97 -10.98 -2.56
C GLN A 173 -18.51 -10.82 -3.01
N ASP A 174 -17.67 -11.84 -2.82
CA ASP A 174 -16.26 -11.79 -3.18
C ASP A 174 -16.00 -12.21 -4.63
N GLU A 175 -16.98 -12.83 -5.29
CA GLU A 175 -16.83 -13.30 -6.67
C GLU A 175 -16.92 -12.18 -7.71
N GLU A 176 -17.66 -11.10 -7.43
CA GLU A 176 -17.94 -10.05 -8.42
C GLU A 176 -17.90 -8.63 -7.84
N TYR A 177 -17.34 -7.69 -8.61
CA TYR A 177 -17.49 -6.28 -8.32
C TYR A 177 -18.90 -5.78 -8.60
N VAL A 178 -19.33 -4.76 -7.85
CA VAL A 178 -20.58 -4.05 -8.10
C VAL A 178 -20.44 -3.07 -9.26
N VAL A 179 -20.68 -3.56 -10.47
CA VAL A 179 -20.52 -2.82 -11.73
C VAL A 179 -21.89 -2.35 -12.27
N GLY A 180 -21.95 -1.10 -12.74
CA GLY A 180 -23.11 -0.54 -13.41
C GLY A 180 -23.41 -1.21 -14.75
N LYS A 181 -24.64 -1.01 -15.27
CA LYS A 181 -25.05 -1.56 -16.58
C LYS A 181 -24.17 -1.08 -17.74
N ASP A 182 -23.55 0.08 -17.58
CA ASP A 182 -22.65 0.73 -18.51
C ASP A 182 -21.17 0.35 -18.30
N GLY A 183 -20.88 -0.63 -17.44
CA GLY A 183 -19.51 -1.10 -17.20
C GLY A 183 -18.66 -0.16 -16.32
N SER A 184 -19.27 0.81 -15.65
CA SER A 184 -18.56 1.69 -14.70
C SER A 184 -18.79 1.24 -13.26
N ILE A 185 -17.78 1.46 -12.43
CA ILE A 185 -17.87 1.30 -10.97
C ILE A 185 -18.13 2.69 -10.38
N ARG A 186 -19.10 2.80 -9.47
CA ARG A 186 -19.48 4.08 -8.85
C ARG A 186 -19.52 3.92 -7.35
N SER A 187 -18.36 4.07 -6.69
CA SER A 187 -18.16 3.75 -5.27
C SER A 187 -19.20 4.41 -4.37
N VAL A 188 -19.45 5.71 -4.53
CA VAL A 188 -20.44 6.46 -3.74
C VAL A 188 -21.87 6.01 -4.02
N LYS A 189 -22.22 5.74 -5.28
CA LYS A 189 -23.56 5.26 -5.65
C LYS A 189 -23.81 3.84 -5.13
N ASN A 190 -22.79 3.00 -5.13
CA ASN A 190 -22.84 1.64 -4.60
C ASN A 190 -23.00 1.68 -3.07
N LEU A 191 -22.24 2.52 -2.37
CA LEU A 191 -22.40 2.76 -0.94
C LEU A 191 -23.83 3.17 -0.57
N LYS A 192 -24.41 4.14 -1.30
CA LYS A 192 -25.79 4.63 -1.05
C LYS A 192 -26.87 3.54 -1.15
N ARG A 193 -26.59 2.41 -1.80
CA ARG A 193 -27.54 1.28 -1.92
C ARG A 193 -27.52 0.35 -0.72
N LEU A 194 -26.45 0.39 0.06
CA LEU A 194 -26.33 -0.40 1.28
C LEU A 194 -27.22 0.20 2.38
N LYS A 195 -27.69 -0.66 3.28
CA LYS A 195 -28.47 -0.28 4.45
C LYS A 195 -27.65 -0.51 5.70
N ALA A 196 -27.97 0.22 6.78
CA ALA A 196 -27.32 0.06 8.07
C ALA A 196 -25.78 0.20 8.03
N VAL A 197 -25.25 1.07 7.17
CA VAL A 197 -23.82 1.37 7.17
C VAL A 197 -23.48 2.14 8.44
N ARG A 198 -22.69 1.52 9.32
CA ARG A 198 -22.21 2.14 10.57
C ARG A 198 -20.79 2.67 10.43
N TRP A 199 -19.98 2.01 9.59
CA TRP A 199 -18.59 2.36 9.38
C TRP A 199 -18.25 2.34 7.90
N ALA A 200 -17.53 3.34 7.45
CA ALA A 200 -16.91 3.39 6.14
C ALA A 200 -15.40 3.52 6.32
N VAL A 201 -14.64 2.63 5.67
CA VAL A 201 -13.18 2.65 5.68
C VAL A 201 -12.72 3.08 4.30
N LEU A 202 -11.93 4.14 4.21
CA LEU A 202 -11.47 4.71 2.94
C LEU A 202 -9.94 4.68 2.84
N SER A 203 -9.41 4.00 1.81
CA SER A 203 -7.99 4.06 1.43
C SER A 203 -7.83 4.58 0.01
N LEU A 204 -7.10 5.69 -0.14
CA LEU A 204 -6.78 6.31 -1.44
C LEU A 204 -5.41 7.00 -1.35
N GLY A 205 -4.78 7.23 -2.49
CA GLY A 205 -3.60 8.08 -2.62
C GLY A 205 -2.32 7.35 -3.03
N GLY A 206 -2.15 6.08 -2.67
CA GLY A 206 -1.00 5.28 -3.14
C GLY A 206 -0.96 5.22 -4.67
N ASN A 207 -2.10 4.90 -5.27
CA ASN A 207 -2.25 4.85 -6.73
C ASN A 207 -2.27 6.22 -7.42
N ASP A 208 -2.58 7.31 -6.70
CA ASP A 208 -2.38 8.68 -7.23
C ASP A 208 -0.91 8.94 -7.52
N VAL A 209 -0.01 8.42 -6.66
CA VAL A 209 1.43 8.53 -6.88
C VAL A 209 1.93 7.48 -7.87
N TYR A 210 1.40 6.25 -7.82
CA TYR A 210 1.92 5.15 -8.62
C TYR A 210 1.42 5.10 -10.07
N LEU A 211 0.17 5.51 -10.35
CA LEU A 211 -0.44 5.34 -11.66
C LEU A 211 -0.58 6.65 -12.44
N ASN A 212 -0.50 7.80 -11.78
CA ASN A 212 -0.66 9.09 -12.44
C ASN A 212 0.70 9.70 -12.82
N SER A 213 1.02 9.67 -14.12
CA SER A 213 2.28 10.17 -14.66
C SER A 213 2.53 11.67 -14.41
N GLN A 214 1.48 12.48 -14.32
CA GLN A 214 1.61 13.92 -14.02
C GLN A 214 2.00 14.14 -12.55
N VAL A 215 1.40 13.37 -11.64
CA VAL A 215 1.76 13.37 -10.22
C VAL A 215 3.20 12.92 -10.05
N GLN A 216 3.59 11.79 -10.65
CA GLN A 216 4.97 11.29 -10.63
C GLN A 216 5.96 12.32 -11.14
N THR A 217 5.71 12.90 -12.31
CA THR A 217 6.61 13.90 -12.91
C THR A 217 6.75 15.12 -12.00
N SER A 218 5.66 15.58 -11.40
CA SER A 218 5.66 16.73 -10.50
C SER A 218 6.43 16.45 -9.21
N LEU A 219 6.25 15.27 -8.61
CA LEU A 219 6.99 14.84 -7.42
C LEU A 219 8.49 14.73 -7.72
N LEU A 220 8.88 14.07 -8.81
CA LEU A 220 10.29 13.97 -9.20
C LEU A 220 10.91 15.34 -9.49
N THR A 221 10.19 16.20 -10.20
CA THR A 221 10.66 17.56 -10.48
C THR A 221 10.90 18.33 -9.17
N SER A 222 10.09 18.07 -8.13
CA SER A 222 10.22 18.72 -6.82
C SER A 222 11.51 18.39 -6.04
N LEU A 223 12.26 17.36 -6.45
CA LEU A 223 13.58 17.04 -5.90
C LEU A 223 14.62 18.09 -6.29
N LEU A 224 14.40 18.81 -7.38
CA LEU A 224 15.29 19.90 -7.80
C LEU A 224 15.00 21.15 -6.94
N PRO A 225 16.03 21.84 -6.40
CA PRO A 225 15.86 23.00 -5.53
C PRO A 225 14.86 24.08 -5.99
N PRO A 226 14.84 24.52 -7.28
CA PRO A 226 13.92 25.57 -7.71
C PRO A 226 12.45 25.12 -7.78
N PHE A 227 12.17 23.82 -7.70
CA PHE A 227 10.82 23.27 -7.89
C PHE A 227 10.25 22.59 -6.64
N LYS A 228 10.85 22.81 -5.47
CA LYS A 228 10.38 22.23 -4.19
C LYS A 228 8.88 22.48 -3.92
N GLN A 229 8.31 23.57 -4.43
CA GLN A 229 6.88 23.87 -4.30
C GLN A 229 5.96 22.85 -5.00
N LYS A 230 6.45 22.12 -6.01
CA LYS A 230 5.63 21.19 -6.80
C LYS A 230 5.01 20.07 -5.95
N ARG A 231 5.70 19.55 -4.94
CA ARG A 231 5.11 18.52 -4.04
C ARG A 231 4.01 19.09 -3.15
N VAL A 232 4.06 20.38 -2.82
CA VAL A 232 2.99 21.07 -2.07
C VAL A 232 1.77 21.23 -2.97
N GLU A 233 1.95 21.68 -4.21
CA GLU A 233 0.86 21.77 -5.21
C GLU A 233 0.18 20.40 -5.45
N VAL A 234 0.98 19.33 -5.57
CA VAL A 234 0.47 17.95 -5.69
C VAL A 234 -0.35 17.56 -4.46
N ALA A 235 0.15 17.84 -3.26
CA ALA A 235 -0.54 17.55 -2.01
C ALA A 235 -1.85 18.32 -1.90
N GLU A 236 -1.86 19.63 -2.13
CA GLU A 236 -3.07 20.46 -2.09
C GLU A 236 -4.14 19.95 -3.07
N ALA A 237 -3.74 19.64 -4.30
CA ALA A 237 -4.65 19.09 -5.31
C ALA A 237 -5.21 17.72 -4.90
N PHE A 238 -4.37 16.87 -4.30
CA PHE A 238 -4.82 15.59 -3.71
C PHE A 238 -5.80 15.82 -2.55
N GLY A 239 -5.48 16.70 -1.61
CA GLY A 239 -6.33 17.04 -0.47
C GLY A 239 -7.70 17.57 -0.89
N GLN A 240 -7.76 18.41 -1.94
CA GLN A 240 -9.04 18.86 -2.51
C GLN A 240 -9.88 17.69 -3.05
N ARG A 241 -9.26 16.74 -3.78
CA ARG A 241 -9.97 15.55 -4.28
C ARG A 241 -10.40 14.61 -3.16
N LEU A 242 -9.56 14.42 -2.14
CA LEU A 242 -9.88 13.61 -0.97
C LEU A 242 -11.05 14.20 -0.18
N ARG A 243 -11.03 15.50 0.14
CA ARG A 243 -12.15 16.20 0.79
C ARG A 243 -13.45 16.05 0.00
N LYS A 244 -13.39 16.17 -1.33
CA LYS A 244 -14.55 15.93 -2.20
C LYS A 244 -15.04 14.49 -2.10
N ALA A 245 -14.16 13.50 -2.13
CA ALA A 245 -14.52 12.09 -1.97
C ALA A 245 -15.19 11.82 -0.61
N VAL A 246 -14.62 12.35 0.47
CA VAL A 246 -15.17 12.25 1.82
C VAL A 246 -16.54 12.93 1.93
N ALA A 247 -16.70 14.13 1.35
CA ALA A 247 -17.98 14.83 1.34
C ALA A 247 -19.08 14.03 0.62
N GLU A 248 -18.77 13.43 -0.54
CA GLU A 248 -19.72 12.57 -1.27
C GLU A 248 -20.02 11.27 -0.52
N LEU A 249 -19.04 10.68 0.16
CA LEU A 249 -19.24 9.52 1.03
C LEU A 249 -20.20 9.83 2.17
N ARG A 250 -20.00 10.96 2.89
CA ARG A 250 -20.88 11.39 3.98
C ARG A 250 -22.30 11.71 3.49
N LYS A 251 -22.47 12.20 2.26
CA LYS A 251 -23.81 12.36 1.66
C LYS A 251 -24.48 11.01 1.37
N ALA A 252 -23.71 10.00 0.98
CA ALA A 252 -24.22 8.67 0.66
C ALA A 252 -24.55 7.83 1.92
N ALA A 253 -23.78 8.00 3.00
CA ALA A 253 -23.97 7.31 4.28
C ALA A 253 -23.80 8.31 5.45
N PRO A 254 -24.80 9.16 5.74
CA PRO A 254 -24.66 10.26 6.71
C PRO A 254 -24.46 9.80 8.16
N GLU A 255 -24.97 8.62 8.50
CA GLU A 255 -24.89 8.03 9.85
C GLU A 255 -23.61 7.20 10.07
N ALA A 256 -22.79 7.01 9.02
CA ALA A 256 -21.60 6.20 9.11
C ALA A 256 -20.44 7.00 9.73
N ALA A 257 -19.77 6.39 10.71
CA ALA A 257 -18.45 6.82 11.12
C ALA A 257 -17.44 6.51 10.00
N LEU A 258 -16.40 7.34 9.90
CA LEU A 258 -15.36 7.20 8.87
C LEU A 258 -14.05 6.73 9.52
N VAL A 259 -13.29 5.93 8.79
CA VAL A 259 -11.89 5.63 9.05
C VAL A 259 -11.11 5.93 7.78
N LEU A 260 -10.10 6.79 7.86
CA LEU A 260 -9.17 7.03 6.75
C LEU A 260 -7.93 6.14 6.91
N VAL A 261 -7.42 5.61 5.82
CA VAL A 261 -6.22 4.76 5.83
C VAL A 261 -5.09 5.49 5.12
N ILE A 262 -3.99 5.74 5.84
CA ILE A 262 -2.74 6.22 5.24
C ILE A 262 -2.05 5.02 4.58
N PRO A 263 -1.70 5.10 3.27
CA PRO A 263 -0.99 4.03 2.58
C PRO A 263 0.34 3.67 3.26
N TYR A 264 0.80 2.43 3.06
CA TYR A 264 2.09 1.97 3.58
C TYR A 264 3.26 2.42 2.70
N GLN A 265 4.48 2.32 3.22
CA GLN A 265 5.68 2.41 2.39
C GLN A 265 5.90 1.06 1.69
N PRO A 266 6.05 1.00 0.35
CA PRO A 266 6.34 -0.25 -0.34
C PRO A 266 7.62 -0.90 0.17
N HIS A 267 7.81 -2.19 -0.09
CA HIS A 267 9.07 -2.87 0.24
C HIS A 267 10.27 -2.12 -0.37
N LYS A 268 11.42 -2.11 0.31
CA LYS A 268 12.62 -1.35 -0.07
C LYS A 268 13.17 -1.61 -1.47
N ASP A 269 12.80 -2.75 -2.05
CA ASP A 269 13.21 -3.16 -3.39
C ASP A 269 12.20 -2.73 -4.46
N PHE A 270 11.02 -2.22 -4.08
CA PHE A 270 10.04 -1.67 -5.00
C PHE A 270 10.33 -0.20 -5.30
N SER A 271 10.17 0.19 -6.57
CA SER A 271 10.18 1.57 -7.05
C SER A 271 8.80 1.97 -7.52
N LEU A 272 8.31 3.15 -7.14
CA LEU A 272 7.13 3.75 -7.75
C LEU A 272 7.36 4.09 -9.23
N LEU A 273 8.61 4.31 -9.66
CA LEU A 273 8.96 4.63 -11.05
C LEU A 273 9.25 3.40 -11.90
N LEU A 274 9.98 2.44 -11.35
CA LEU A 274 10.52 1.29 -12.08
C LEU A 274 9.84 -0.02 -11.73
N GLY A 275 8.97 -0.04 -10.72
CA GLY A 275 8.41 -1.25 -10.15
C GLY A 275 9.46 -2.10 -9.43
N ALA A 276 9.19 -3.40 -9.37
CA ALA A 276 10.07 -4.39 -8.77
C ALA A 276 11.24 -4.77 -9.70
N PRO A 277 12.38 -5.22 -9.16
CA PRO A 277 13.41 -5.91 -9.92
C PRO A 277 12.97 -7.32 -10.27
N ILE A 278 11.95 -7.49 -11.12
CA ILE A 278 11.52 -8.80 -11.62
C ILE A 278 11.65 -8.89 -13.14
N ASN A 279 12.07 -10.05 -13.65
CA ASN A 279 12.17 -10.30 -15.08
C ASN A 279 10.78 -10.58 -15.69
N ALA A 280 10.75 -10.89 -16.99
CA ALA A 280 9.50 -11.11 -17.71
C ALA A 280 8.77 -12.41 -17.28
N GLU A 281 9.48 -13.28 -16.57
CA GLU A 281 9.06 -14.54 -15.98
C GLU A 281 8.62 -14.37 -14.52
N GLY A 282 8.81 -13.18 -13.95
CA GLY A 282 8.45 -12.85 -12.56
C GLY A 282 9.56 -13.12 -11.55
N GLU A 283 10.72 -13.62 -11.97
CA GLU A 283 11.82 -13.93 -11.07
C GLU A 283 12.60 -12.67 -10.69
N ARG A 284 13.07 -12.61 -9.44
CA ARG A 284 13.89 -11.51 -8.93
C ARG A 284 15.19 -11.38 -9.74
N ILE A 285 15.47 -10.18 -10.22
CA ILE A 285 16.73 -9.82 -10.88
C ILE A 285 17.74 -9.42 -9.81
N ALA A 286 18.78 -10.23 -9.62
CA ALA A 286 19.92 -9.88 -8.78
C ALA A 286 20.92 -9.00 -9.54
N GLY A 287 21.44 -7.94 -8.90
CA GLY A 287 22.52 -7.12 -9.45
C GLY A 287 22.10 -6.15 -10.57
N ASP A 288 20.86 -5.67 -10.56
CA ASP A 288 20.41 -4.59 -11.46
C ASP A 288 20.95 -3.22 -11.02
N PHE A 289 22.27 -3.03 -11.17
CA PHE A 289 22.96 -1.79 -10.81
C PHE A 289 22.30 -0.54 -11.42
N THR A 290 21.76 -0.67 -12.64
CA THR A 290 21.09 0.44 -13.34
C THR A 290 19.75 0.81 -12.73
N GLY A 291 18.96 -0.15 -12.28
CA GLY A 291 17.70 0.07 -11.58
C GLY A 291 17.87 0.37 -10.09
N ASP A 292 18.97 -0.09 -9.47
CA ASP A 292 19.24 0.10 -8.05
C ASP A 292 19.53 1.57 -7.70
N ILE A 293 20.21 2.31 -8.58
CA ILE A 293 20.49 3.74 -8.38
C ILE A 293 19.19 4.56 -8.25
N PRO A 294 18.28 4.55 -9.24
CA PRO A 294 17.01 5.27 -9.14
C PRO A 294 16.12 4.75 -8.02
N ARG A 295 16.11 3.43 -7.75
CA ARG A 295 15.42 2.85 -6.57
C ARG A 295 15.92 3.42 -5.25
N ASN A 296 17.24 3.49 -5.08
CA ASN A 296 17.86 4.05 -3.88
C ASN A 296 17.57 5.55 -3.74
N LEU A 297 17.64 6.31 -4.84
CA LEU A 297 17.30 7.73 -4.83
C LEU A 297 15.84 7.95 -4.43
N GLU A 298 14.93 7.18 -5.02
CA GLU A 298 13.52 7.24 -4.69
C GLU A 298 13.29 6.90 -3.22
N ARG A 299 13.83 5.78 -2.72
CA ARG A 299 13.72 5.36 -1.33
C ARG A 299 14.19 6.42 -0.35
N GLN A 300 15.32 7.07 -0.64
CA GLN A 300 15.88 8.13 0.21
C GLN A 300 14.98 9.36 0.28
N ASN A 301 14.24 9.66 -0.78
CA ASN A 301 13.41 10.86 -0.88
C ASN A 301 11.91 10.58 -0.72
N LEU A 302 11.49 9.31 -0.69
CA LEU A 302 10.08 8.92 -0.72
C LEU A 302 9.31 9.57 0.42
N SER A 303 9.85 9.50 1.65
CA SER A 303 9.25 10.13 2.82
C SER A 303 9.01 11.63 2.59
N ASP A 304 9.99 12.37 2.09
CA ASP A 304 9.87 13.80 1.84
C ASP A 304 8.91 14.13 0.69
N LEU A 305 8.83 13.27 -0.31
CA LEU A 305 7.95 13.44 -1.47
C LEU A 305 6.48 13.28 -1.10
N VAL A 306 6.13 12.25 -0.31
CA VAL A 306 4.73 11.90 -0.04
C VAL A 306 4.20 12.42 1.28
N THR A 307 5.07 12.75 2.24
CA THR A 307 4.66 13.31 3.55
C THR A 307 3.66 14.47 3.40
N PRO A 308 3.83 15.45 2.48
CA PRO A 308 2.82 16.50 2.27
C PRO A 308 1.42 15.96 1.93
N MET A 309 1.30 14.91 1.10
CA MET A 309 0.01 14.28 0.79
C MET A 309 -0.60 13.61 2.02
N ILE A 310 0.22 12.97 2.85
CA ILE A 310 -0.27 12.33 4.08
C ILE A 310 -0.79 13.35 5.08
N LYS A 311 -0.17 14.54 5.15
CA LYS A 311 -0.69 15.64 5.96
C LYS A 311 -2.08 16.08 5.51
N GLU A 312 -2.41 16.00 4.23
CA GLU A 312 -3.78 16.26 3.75
C GLU A 312 -4.77 15.17 4.19
N ILE A 313 -4.35 13.90 4.31
CA ILE A 313 -5.18 12.85 4.90
C ILE A 313 -5.47 13.17 6.37
N LEU A 314 -4.42 13.49 7.14
CA LEU A 314 -4.54 13.83 8.56
C LEU A 314 -5.40 15.09 8.77
N ALA A 315 -5.20 16.12 7.95
CA ALA A 315 -6.00 17.34 7.98
C ALA A 315 -7.47 17.04 7.68
N THR A 316 -7.76 16.28 6.63
CA THR A 316 -9.12 15.85 6.30
C THR A 316 -9.74 15.06 7.45
N ALA A 317 -8.99 14.17 8.09
CA ALA A 317 -9.46 13.39 9.23
C ALA A 317 -9.87 14.27 10.42
N ARG A 318 -9.06 15.29 10.75
CA ARG A 318 -9.40 16.28 11.80
C ARG A 318 -10.65 17.07 11.44
N GLU A 319 -10.70 17.59 10.21
CA GLU A 319 -11.83 18.38 9.71
C GLU A 319 -13.17 17.65 9.85
N VAL A 320 -13.16 16.31 9.69
CA VAL A 320 -14.38 15.49 9.75
C VAL A 320 -14.53 14.68 11.05
N GLY A 321 -13.57 14.79 11.97
CA GLY A 321 -13.57 14.13 13.28
C GLY A 321 -13.47 12.59 13.20
N CYS A 322 -12.64 12.05 12.31
CA CYS A 322 -12.59 10.61 12.05
C CYS A 322 -11.24 9.97 12.37
N ALA A 323 -11.27 8.65 12.60
CA ALA A 323 -10.09 7.86 12.91
C ALA A 323 -9.17 7.73 11.69
N VAL A 324 -7.89 7.51 11.95
CA VAL A 324 -6.88 7.25 10.92
C VAL A 324 -6.13 5.98 11.25
N VAL A 325 -6.00 5.06 10.30
CA VAL A 325 -5.08 3.92 10.40
C VAL A 325 -3.81 4.24 9.60
N ASP A 326 -2.67 4.29 10.27
CA ASP A 326 -1.37 4.62 9.67
C ASP A 326 -0.56 3.38 9.32
N LEU A 327 -0.69 2.93 8.07
CA LEU A 327 0.05 1.77 7.59
C LEU A 327 1.52 2.09 7.27
N SER A 328 1.85 3.35 7.01
CA SER A 328 3.23 3.78 6.72
C SER A 328 4.16 3.61 7.91
N ARG A 329 3.61 3.64 9.12
CA ARG A 329 4.33 3.40 10.37
C ARG A 329 4.09 2.00 10.95
N THR A 330 3.28 1.19 10.27
CA THR A 330 2.94 -0.18 10.69
C THR A 330 3.76 -1.21 9.92
N LEU A 331 3.82 -1.10 8.59
CA LEU A 331 4.54 -2.06 7.76
C LEU A 331 6.01 -1.66 7.64
N ASP A 332 6.89 -2.58 8.05
CA ASP A 332 8.33 -2.43 7.88
C ASP A 332 8.75 -2.71 6.43
N PRO A 333 9.22 -1.71 5.66
CA PRO A 333 9.64 -1.86 4.26
C PRO A 333 10.85 -2.77 4.07
N GLU A 334 11.55 -3.15 5.13
CA GLU A 334 12.67 -4.09 5.07
C GLU A 334 12.25 -5.55 5.29
N CYS A 335 10.99 -5.81 5.66
CA CYS A 335 10.47 -7.13 5.99
C CYS A 335 9.62 -7.70 4.85
N GLU A 336 10.15 -8.64 4.07
CA GLU A 336 9.42 -9.25 2.94
C GLU A 336 8.12 -9.95 3.39
N GLU A 337 8.07 -10.55 4.59
CA GLU A 337 6.86 -11.19 5.14
C GLU A 337 5.67 -10.22 5.27
N HIS A 338 5.91 -8.91 5.35
CA HIS A 338 4.84 -7.91 5.40
C HIS A 338 4.18 -7.65 4.05
N TYR A 339 4.67 -8.21 2.95
CA TYR A 339 4.18 -7.85 1.63
C TYR A 339 3.94 -9.06 0.71
N GLY A 340 2.87 -8.98 -0.08
CA GLY A 340 2.37 -9.97 -1.03
C GLY A 340 2.49 -11.42 -0.60
N THR A 341 3.30 -12.18 -1.33
CA THR A 341 3.54 -13.61 -1.10
C THR A 341 4.64 -13.90 -0.09
N GLY A 342 5.10 -12.89 0.63
CA GLY A 342 6.17 -12.99 1.63
C GLY A 342 7.60 -13.07 1.06
N GLU A 343 7.76 -13.06 -0.27
CA GLU A 343 9.05 -13.17 -0.96
C GLU A 343 8.99 -12.59 -2.39
N ILE A 344 9.87 -11.65 -2.73
CA ILE A 344 9.81 -10.94 -4.04
C ILE A 344 10.05 -11.91 -5.20
N GLY A 345 9.17 -11.82 -6.21
CA GLY A 345 9.21 -12.68 -7.40
C GLY A 345 8.55 -14.04 -7.20
N ARG A 346 8.09 -14.36 -5.99
CA ARG A 346 7.24 -15.52 -5.76
C ARG A 346 5.86 -15.28 -6.41
N VAL A 347 5.35 -16.32 -7.05
CA VAL A 347 4.08 -16.30 -7.78
C VAL A 347 2.99 -16.92 -6.91
N ASN A 348 1.83 -16.27 -6.83
CA ASN A 348 0.70 -16.79 -6.05
C ASN A 348 -0.15 -17.81 -6.82
N ALA A 349 -1.23 -18.28 -6.18
CA ALA A 349 -2.18 -19.23 -6.78
C ALA A 349 -2.84 -18.75 -8.08
N LEU A 350 -2.84 -17.45 -8.36
CA LEU A 350 -3.39 -16.84 -9.57
C LEU A 350 -2.36 -16.70 -10.69
N GLY A 351 -1.11 -17.09 -10.46
CA GLY A 351 -0.04 -16.89 -11.43
C GLY A 351 0.47 -15.45 -11.47
N ALA A 352 0.15 -14.62 -10.48
CA ALA A 352 0.62 -13.25 -10.38
C ALA A 352 1.97 -13.20 -9.64
N PRO A 353 3.06 -12.70 -10.27
CA PRO A 353 4.32 -12.50 -9.57
C PRO A 353 4.19 -11.29 -8.63
N TRP A 354 4.69 -11.44 -7.41
CA TRP A 354 4.67 -10.34 -6.46
C TRP A 354 5.88 -9.39 -6.61
N SER A 355 5.62 -8.11 -6.43
CA SER A 355 6.49 -7.00 -6.83
C SER A 355 7.17 -6.26 -5.67
N GLY A 356 6.76 -6.43 -4.42
CA GLY A 356 7.18 -5.47 -3.37
C GLY A 356 6.10 -4.45 -3.01
N ALA A 357 5.06 -4.30 -3.83
CA ALA A 357 4.05 -3.26 -3.61
C ALA A 357 3.09 -3.65 -2.48
N GLU A 358 2.30 -4.72 -2.67
CA GLU A 358 1.08 -4.89 -1.89
C GLU A 358 1.26 -5.61 -0.54
N PRO A 359 0.38 -5.41 0.46
CA PRO A 359 0.46 -6.10 1.75
C PRO A 359 0.28 -7.62 1.61
N SER A 360 0.92 -8.39 2.48
CA SER A 360 0.79 -9.85 2.53
C SER A 360 -0.47 -10.32 3.27
N ASN A 361 -0.69 -11.64 3.30
CA ASN A 361 -1.71 -12.25 4.16
C ASN A 361 -1.52 -11.85 5.64
N LEU A 362 -0.27 -11.80 6.11
CA LEU A 362 0.09 -11.37 7.46
C LEU A 362 -0.28 -9.90 7.70
N SER A 363 0.16 -9.00 6.81
CA SER A 363 -0.12 -7.57 6.95
C SER A 363 -1.60 -7.23 6.78
N SER A 364 -2.32 -7.97 5.96
CA SER A 364 -3.78 -7.91 5.87
C SER A 364 -4.42 -8.19 7.24
N GLY A 365 -3.87 -9.13 8.02
CA GLY A 365 -4.30 -9.39 9.40
C GLY A 365 -3.97 -8.26 10.36
N PHE A 366 -2.81 -7.61 10.19
CA PHE A 366 -2.50 -6.40 10.95
C PHE A 366 -3.46 -5.26 10.66
N ILE A 367 -3.80 -5.05 9.38
CA ILE A 367 -4.76 -4.03 8.95
C ILE A 367 -6.14 -4.34 9.56
N ALA A 368 -6.60 -5.60 9.49
CA ALA A 368 -7.87 -6.02 10.10
C ALA A 368 -7.92 -5.70 11.60
N LYS A 369 -6.87 -6.07 12.36
CA LYS A 369 -6.76 -5.78 13.80
C LYS A 369 -6.81 -4.28 14.10
N LEU A 370 -6.09 -3.46 13.33
CA LEU A 370 -6.11 -2.00 13.49
C LEU A 370 -7.49 -1.42 13.20
N LEU A 371 -8.19 -1.91 12.18
CA LEU A 371 -9.54 -1.48 11.86
C LEU A 371 -10.52 -1.86 12.97
N VAL A 372 -10.50 -3.09 13.48
CA VAL A 372 -11.36 -3.49 14.61
C VAL A 372 -11.09 -2.63 15.84
N HIS A 373 -9.82 -2.35 16.14
CA HIS A 373 -9.44 -1.49 17.26
C HIS A 373 -9.97 -0.06 17.10
N ALA A 374 -9.82 0.55 15.92
CA ALA A 374 -10.35 1.89 15.64
C ALA A 374 -11.89 1.94 15.70
N ILE A 375 -12.56 0.87 15.25
CA ILE A 375 -14.02 0.75 15.30
C ILE A 375 -14.51 0.57 16.75
N ASP A 376 -13.83 -0.25 17.55
CA ASP A 376 -14.18 -0.48 18.97
C ASP A 376 -13.98 0.79 19.81
N ALA A 377 -12.92 1.55 19.54
CA ALA A 377 -12.65 2.84 20.18
C ALA A 377 -13.68 3.93 19.83
N GLY A 378 -14.39 3.79 18.71
CA GLY A 378 -15.42 4.74 18.29
C GLY A 378 -14.89 5.91 17.45
N PRO A 379 -15.80 6.73 16.88
CA PRO A 379 -15.43 7.84 16.01
C PRO A 379 -14.66 8.91 16.80
N SER A 380 -13.38 9.05 16.51
CA SER A 380 -12.50 10.04 17.13
C SER A 380 -11.36 10.40 16.19
N PRO A 381 -10.78 11.62 16.26
CA PRO A 381 -9.61 12.00 15.48
C PRO A 381 -8.34 11.39 16.07
N VAL A 382 -8.28 10.07 16.17
CA VAL A 382 -7.11 9.33 16.68
C VAL A 382 -6.42 8.63 15.51
N VAL A 383 -5.09 8.67 15.52
CA VAL A 383 -4.22 7.91 14.62
C VAL A 383 -3.80 6.62 15.30
N TYR A 384 -4.17 5.50 14.69
CA TYR A 384 -3.82 4.16 15.11
C TYR A 384 -2.68 3.64 14.23
N ARG A 385 -1.59 3.20 14.85
CA ARG A 385 -0.51 2.48 14.17
C ARG A 385 -0.22 1.17 14.89
N GLY A 386 0.17 0.15 14.14
CA GLY A 386 0.64 -1.10 14.71
C GLY A 386 2.16 -1.11 14.83
N VAL A 387 2.68 -1.86 15.81
CA VAL A 387 4.08 -2.24 15.91
C VAL A 387 4.13 -3.76 15.87
N PRO A 388 4.33 -4.36 14.67
CA PRO A 388 4.45 -5.81 14.54
C PRO A 388 5.65 -6.31 15.34
N ARG A 389 5.48 -7.43 16.05
CA ARG A 389 6.56 -8.11 16.77
C ARG A 389 6.52 -9.60 16.47
N ARG A 390 7.68 -10.18 16.23
CA ARG A 390 7.82 -11.63 16.08
C ARG A 390 7.92 -12.26 17.47
N GLU A 391 7.02 -13.17 17.77
CA GLU A 391 6.93 -13.87 19.05
C GLU A 391 6.93 -15.38 18.79
N GLY A 392 8.07 -16.03 19.03
CA GLY A 392 8.27 -17.44 18.66
C GLY A 392 8.13 -17.65 17.16
N SER A 393 7.21 -18.52 16.75
CA SER A 393 6.89 -18.78 15.34
C SER A 393 5.78 -17.86 14.78
N GLY A 394 5.17 -17.01 15.61
CA GLY A 394 4.05 -16.17 15.24
C GLY A 394 4.38 -14.68 15.23
N TRP A 395 3.37 -13.88 14.87
CA TRP A 395 3.42 -12.43 14.88
C TRP A 395 2.34 -11.87 15.81
N SER A 396 2.71 -10.88 16.62
CA SER A 396 1.81 -10.06 17.42
C SER A 396 1.81 -8.62 16.89
N LEU A 397 0.77 -7.86 17.26
CA LEU A 397 0.63 -6.46 16.87
C LEU A 397 0.32 -5.61 18.11
N LEU A 398 1.26 -4.75 18.50
CA LEU A 398 1.00 -3.73 19.51
C LEU A 398 0.37 -2.51 18.84
N VAL A 399 -0.85 -2.15 19.22
CA VAL A 399 -1.50 -0.93 18.73
C VAL A 399 -1.04 0.26 19.57
N LYS A 400 -0.54 1.31 18.90
CA LYS A 400 -0.23 2.62 19.48
C LYS A 400 -1.25 3.64 18.97
N GLU A 401 -1.70 4.49 19.87
CA GLU A 401 -2.67 5.54 19.61
C GLU A 401 -2.02 6.91 19.78
N GLU A 402 -2.38 7.84 18.91
CA GLU A 402 -1.90 9.22 18.98
C GLU A 402 -3.06 10.15 18.58
N ASN A 403 -3.40 11.13 19.42
CA ASN A 403 -4.45 12.08 19.06
C ASN A 403 -3.98 12.96 17.90
N ASN A 404 -4.73 12.95 16.80
CA ASN A 404 -4.41 13.68 15.58
C ASN A 404 -4.39 15.20 15.79
N ASP A 405 -5.11 15.72 16.79
CA ASP A 405 -5.10 17.15 17.14
C ASP A 405 -3.71 17.61 17.62
N PHE A 406 -2.92 16.70 18.19
CA PHE A 406 -1.57 17.00 18.69
C PHE A 406 -0.46 16.65 17.70
N ILE A 407 -0.78 15.97 16.59
CA ILE A 407 0.19 15.74 15.52
C ILE A 407 0.38 17.08 14.80
N LEU A 408 1.42 17.79 15.21
CA LEU A 408 1.86 18.98 14.49
C LEU A 408 2.20 18.57 13.07
N ALA A 409 1.73 19.37 12.11
CA ALA A 409 1.90 19.06 10.70
C ALA A 409 3.39 18.84 10.39
N GLU A 410 4.27 19.64 10.96
CA GLU A 410 5.73 19.57 10.87
C GLU A 410 6.35 18.26 11.36
N ASP A 411 5.76 17.60 12.36
CA ASP A 411 6.34 16.44 13.05
C ASP A 411 6.01 15.10 12.37
N TYR A 412 4.95 15.07 11.57
CA TYR A 412 4.64 13.87 10.80
C TYR A 412 5.67 13.62 9.69
N ARG A 413 6.10 12.37 9.60
CA ARG A 413 6.93 11.80 8.54
C ARG A 413 6.41 10.43 8.16
N PHE A 414 6.22 10.23 6.86
CA PHE A 414 5.85 8.97 6.23
C PHE A 414 6.98 7.94 6.36
N GLY A 415 6.66 6.69 6.70
CA GLY A 415 7.68 5.62 6.76
C GLY A 415 8.67 5.75 7.93
N GLY A 416 8.40 6.63 8.89
CA GLY A 416 9.32 6.88 10.00
C GLY A 416 9.53 5.64 10.86
N THR A 417 10.64 4.92 10.64
CA THR A 417 11.13 3.91 11.60
C THR A 417 11.40 4.62 12.92
N GLY A 418 10.78 4.18 14.01
CA GLY A 418 10.98 4.70 15.37
C GLY A 418 12.41 4.64 15.91
N ARG A 419 13.43 4.32 15.09
CA ARG A 419 14.83 4.16 15.46
C ARG A 419 15.54 5.43 15.98
N LYS A 420 14.89 6.59 16.00
CA LYS A 420 15.45 7.78 16.66
C LYS A 420 14.73 8.21 17.95
N ALA A 421 13.64 7.55 18.35
CA ALA A 421 12.88 7.95 19.54
C ALA A 421 12.79 6.89 20.65
N GLU A 422 13.12 5.61 20.38
CA GLU A 422 12.98 4.54 21.39
C GLU A 422 14.21 4.34 22.31
N GLU A 423 15.07 5.37 22.48
CA GLU A 423 16.09 5.36 23.55
C GLU A 423 15.65 6.08 24.84
N VAL A 424 14.49 6.75 24.88
CA VAL A 424 14.02 7.43 26.10
C VAL A 424 12.49 7.39 26.21
N SER A 425 11.93 6.35 26.84
CA SER A 425 10.95 6.49 27.93
C SER A 425 10.38 5.11 28.29
N SER A 426 10.85 4.57 29.40
CA SER A 426 10.13 3.60 30.20
C SER A 426 8.79 4.20 30.67
N GLU A 427 7.78 3.33 30.78
CA GLU A 427 6.49 3.56 31.46
C GLU A 427 5.40 4.34 30.70
N SER A 428 4.62 3.62 29.88
CA SER A 428 3.19 3.89 29.75
C SER A 428 2.45 2.62 29.33
N ASN A 429 1.29 2.42 29.95
CA ASN A 429 0.39 1.26 29.93
C ASN A 429 0.40 0.44 28.62
N VAL A 430 1.04 -0.73 28.66
CA VAL A 430 0.98 -1.73 27.59
C VAL A 430 -0.10 -2.75 27.93
N LEU A 431 -1.20 -2.77 27.15
CA LEU A 431 -2.19 -3.85 27.20
C LEU A 431 -1.71 -4.97 26.27
N TRP A 432 -1.37 -6.12 26.83
CA TRP A 432 -0.97 -7.30 26.08
C TRP A 432 -2.19 -8.18 25.79
N PHE A 433 -2.44 -8.48 24.52
CA PHE A 433 -3.34 -9.55 24.12
C PHE A 433 -2.51 -10.74 23.63
N GLY A 434 -2.38 -11.77 24.48
CA GLY A 434 -1.86 -13.07 24.08
C GLY A 434 -3.02 -13.98 23.69
N ILE A 435 -3.00 -14.52 22.46
CA ILE A 435 -3.86 -15.63 22.05
C ILE A 435 -2.96 -16.87 22.02
N GLY A 436 -3.17 -17.78 22.96
CA GLY A 436 -2.54 -19.11 22.97
C GLY A 436 -3.39 -20.09 22.14
N ILE A 437 -2.70 -20.95 21.38
CA ILE A 437 -3.25 -22.21 20.86
C ILE A 437 -3.14 -23.26 21.96
#